data_AF-A0A7X6ZGD3-F1
#
_entry.id   AF-A0A7X6ZGD3-F1
#
_cell.length_a   1.000
_cell.length_b   1.000
_cell.length_c   1.000
_cell.angle_alpha   90.00
_cell.angle_beta   90.00
_cell.angle_gamma   90.00
#
_symmetry.space_group_name_H-M   'P 1'
#
loop_
_entity.id
_entity.type
_entity.pdbx_description
1 polymer ?
#
loop_
_entity_poly.entity_id
_entity_poly.type
_entity_poly.pdbx_seq_one_letter_code
_entity_poly.pdbx_strand_id
1 'polypeptide(L)'
;RFPVHPADLEKYGSAANIDGKHVTRLFNAVREKHPGFQMIFCQPFYWGPGGREPYPEPREPYLKAMAEDVHPEIDLVWTGNIVKGQWKTQKHVEWFIDLTKHKPMIYQNATGQHHLLSYINDRTPGFLDWHDGHPGFFDEEISGFMHNADVPTTAITTIQMADCFWNPATYIPATEDGDDRGEAAVRRASALLYGKEMFDILEPAWKAMSYFDKFKYGAYDNSALAELDKLEALWKTADEAWQKAVEYNPKATSRYPASLRRAIYEFSANVIKTAKQKKAASAK
;
A
#
# COMPACT_ATOMS: atom_id res chain seq x y z
N ARG A 1 11.53 -2.15 19.95
CA ARG A 1 11.14 -1.74 21.32
C ARG A 1 10.77 -2.93 22.19
N PHE A 2 9.88 -3.82 21.74
CA PHE A 2 9.54 -5.03 22.47
C PHE A 2 10.48 -6.19 22.14
N PRO A 3 10.90 -7.01 23.13
CA PRO A 3 10.64 -6.84 24.57
C PRO A 3 11.36 -5.63 25.15
N VAL A 4 10.76 -4.98 26.16
CA VAL A 4 11.38 -3.87 26.90
C VAL A 4 12.54 -4.42 27.74
N HIS A 5 13.64 -3.67 27.81
CA HIS A 5 14.80 -4.09 28.60
C HIS A 5 14.44 -4.17 30.10
N PRO A 6 14.87 -5.20 30.85
CA PRO A 6 14.49 -5.36 32.25
C PRO A 6 14.77 -4.14 33.14
N ALA A 7 15.92 -3.50 32.96
CA ALA A 7 16.27 -2.28 33.72
C ALA A 7 15.34 -1.09 33.43
N ASP A 8 14.79 -1.01 32.21
CA ASP A 8 13.80 0.02 31.85
C ASP A 8 12.44 -0.29 32.51
N LEU A 9 12.05 -1.57 32.55
CA LEU A 9 10.82 -1.99 33.22
C LEU A 9 10.88 -1.73 34.72
N GLU A 10 12.01 -2.04 35.37
CA GLU A 10 12.20 -1.75 36.80
C GLU A 10 12.04 -0.26 37.11
N LYS A 11 12.59 0.59 36.24
CA LYS A 11 12.61 2.03 36.47
C LYS A 11 11.31 2.75 36.09
N TYR A 12 10.65 2.33 35.01
CA TYR A 12 9.55 3.09 34.41
C TYR A 12 8.25 2.28 34.28
N GLY A 13 8.27 0.97 34.52
CA GLY A 13 7.10 0.09 34.50
C GLY A 13 6.64 -0.36 33.11
N SER A 14 6.63 0.52 32.11
CA SER A 14 6.15 0.22 30.75
C SER A 14 6.92 0.98 29.68
N ALA A 15 6.82 0.53 28.43
CA ALA A 15 7.33 1.26 27.27
C ALA A 15 6.60 2.60 27.10
N ALA A 16 5.29 2.62 27.34
CA ALA A 16 4.46 3.82 27.26
C ALA A 16 5.02 4.99 28.10
N ASN A 17 5.55 4.68 29.29
CA ASN A 17 6.11 5.67 30.22
C ASN A 17 7.50 6.20 29.84
N ILE A 18 8.11 5.67 28.77
CA ILE A 18 9.48 5.97 28.35
C ILE A 18 9.49 6.69 27.01
N ASP A 19 8.84 6.09 26.01
CA ASP A 19 9.09 6.42 24.61
C ASP A 19 8.74 7.88 24.32
N GLY A 20 7.55 8.35 24.73
CA GLY A 20 7.09 9.73 24.53
C GLY A 20 8.03 10.76 25.18
N LYS A 21 8.36 10.56 26.46
CA LYS A 21 9.26 11.46 27.21
C LYS A 21 10.65 11.51 26.58
N HIS A 22 11.15 10.37 26.12
CA HIS A 22 12.46 10.27 25.50
C HIS A 22 12.51 11.06 24.18
N VAL A 23 11.52 10.86 23.29
CA VAL A 23 11.48 11.54 22.00
C VAL A 23 11.26 13.04 22.16
N THR A 24 10.42 13.47 23.09
CA THR A 24 10.21 14.90 23.41
C THR A 24 11.49 15.55 23.91
N ARG A 25 12.23 14.90 24.82
CA ARG A 25 13.50 15.43 25.31
C ARG A 25 14.52 15.57 24.17
N LEU A 26 14.58 14.58 23.28
CA LEU A 26 15.47 14.62 22.12
C LEU A 26 15.08 15.77 21.17
N PHE A 27 13.79 15.90 20.86
CA PHE A 27 13.25 16.97 20.01
C PHE A 27 13.61 18.35 20.55
N ASN A 28 13.37 18.62 21.84
CA ASN A 28 13.68 19.89 22.48
C ASN A 28 15.19 20.20 22.43
N ALA A 29 16.02 19.22 22.79
CA ALA A 29 17.48 19.39 22.78
C ALA A 29 18.05 19.68 21.37
N VAL A 30 17.44 19.13 20.32
CA VAL A 30 17.82 19.45 18.94
C VAL A 30 17.33 20.86 18.56
N ARG A 31 16.09 21.22 18.92
CA ARG A 31 15.52 22.55 18.59
C ARG A 31 16.18 23.71 19.30
N GLU A 32 16.76 23.51 20.48
CA GLU A 32 17.61 24.52 21.12
C GLU A 32 18.73 25.03 20.20
N LYS A 33 19.27 24.15 19.34
CA LYS A 33 20.34 24.48 18.38
C LYS A 33 19.83 24.69 16.96
N HIS A 34 18.72 24.05 16.62
CA HIS A 34 18.13 24.05 15.29
C HIS A 34 16.62 24.30 15.38
N PRO A 35 16.16 25.55 15.58
CA PRO A 35 14.75 25.85 15.86
C PRO A 35 13.74 25.36 14.81
N GLY A 36 14.19 25.24 13.55
CA GLY A 36 13.39 24.72 12.43
C GLY A 36 13.42 23.19 12.27
N PHE A 37 14.01 22.45 13.21
CA PHE A 37 14.01 20.99 13.16
C PHE A 37 12.59 20.43 13.35
N GLN A 38 12.22 19.50 12.48
CA GLN A 38 10.97 18.74 12.52
C GLN A 38 11.27 17.27 12.84
N MET A 39 10.34 16.59 13.52
CA MET A 39 10.48 15.19 13.88
C MET A 39 9.20 14.42 13.60
N ILE A 40 9.36 13.26 12.96
CA ILE A 40 8.32 12.24 12.82
C ILE A 40 8.73 11.05 13.69
N PHE A 41 7.84 10.60 14.56
CA PHE A 41 8.05 9.44 15.43
C PHE A 41 7.16 8.27 15.02
N CYS A 42 7.79 7.13 14.73
CA CYS A 42 7.11 5.86 14.50
C CYS A 42 7.10 5.03 15.77
N GLN A 43 6.03 5.19 16.55
CA GLN A 43 5.80 4.45 17.78
C GLN A 43 5.51 2.96 17.51
N PRO A 44 5.76 2.04 18.45
CA PRO A 44 5.53 0.60 18.28
C PRO A 44 4.11 0.26 17.81
N PHE A 45 3.09 0.92 18.37
CA PHE A 45 1.70 0.75 17.95
C PHE A 45 1.29 1.80 16.92
N TYR A 46 1.75 1.64 15.68
CA TYR A 46 1.47 2.57 14.58
C TYR A 46 0.24 2.16 13.74
N TRP A 47 -0.64 1.30 14.26
CA TRP A 47 -1.87 0.86 13.57
C TRP A 47 -3.02 0.65 14.55
N GLY A 48 -4.26 0.65 14.06
CA GLY A 48 -5.46 0.33 14.82
C GLY A 48 -6.70 1.08 14.33
N PRO A 49 -7.92 0.65 14.73
CA PRO A 49 -8.18 -0.30 15.82
C PRO A 49 -8.26 -1.80 15.46
N GLY A 50 -8.43 -2.17 14.19
CA GLY A 50 -8.83 -3.53 13.78
C GLY A 50 -7.69 -4.56 13.69
N GLY A 51 -6.44 -4.12 13.74
CA GLY A 51 -5.27 -5.00 13.61
C GLY A 51 -4.95 -5.74 14.90
N ARG A 52 -4.53 -7.01 14.78
CA ARG A 52 -4.02 -7.81 15.91
C ARG A 52 -2.87 -7.09 16.61
N GLU A 53 -2.84 -7.19 17.93
CA GLU A 53 -1.78 -6.67 18.80
C GLU A 53 -0.90 -7.83 19.27
N PRO A 54 0.32 -8.00 18.72
CA PRO A 54 1.21 -9.09 19.10
C PRO A 54 2.11 -8.74 20.29
N TYR A 55 2.05 -7.50 20.79
CA TYR A 55 2.95 -7.01 21.83
C TYR A 55 2.41 -7.27 23.23
N PRO A 56 3.28 -7.38 24.26
CA PRO A 56 2.85 -7.64 25.63
C PRO A 56 2.06 -6.50 26.28
N GLU A 57 2.28 -5.26 25.84
CA GLU A 57 1.52 -4.09 26.30
C GLU A 57 0.26 -3.89 25.44
N PRO A 58 -0.83 -3.36 26.03
CA PRO A 58 -2.03 -3.03 25.27
C PRO A 58 -1.82 -1.75 24.44
N ARG A 59 -2.36 -1.71 23.22
CA ARG A 59 -2.20 -0.58 22.30
C ARG A 59 -2.78 0.73 22.81
N GLU A 60 -4.06 0.75 23.19
CA GLU A 60 -4.77 2.00 23.49
C GLU A 60 -4.16 2.73 24.70
N PRO A 61 -3.81 2.05 25.81
CA PRO A 61 -3.08 2.70 26.89
C PRO A 61 -1.72 3.27 26.46
N TYR A 62 -0.98 2.57 25.60
CA TYR A 62 0.26 3.09 25.04
C TYR A 62 0.03 4.36 24.20
N LEU A 63 -0.99 4.34 23.32
CA LEU A 63 -1.32 5.49 22.47
C LEU A 63 -1.82 6.69 23.28
N LYS A 64 -2.57 6.47 24.36
CA LYS A 64 -2.98 7.54 25.30
C LYS A 64 -1.78 8.21 25.97
N ALA A 65 -0.76 7.45 26.35
CA ALA A 65 0.46 8.02 26.91
C ALA A 65 1.18 8.97 25.93
N MET A 66 1.05 8.73 24.61
CA MET A 66 1.61 9.64 23.62
C MET A 66 0.97 11.04 23.68
N ALA A 67 -0.33 11.14 23.98
CA ALA A 67 -0.99 12.43 24.15
C ALA A 67 -0.43 13.27 25.30
N GLU A 68 0.08 12.61 26.34
CA GLU A 68 0.61 13.26 27.54
C GLU A 68 2.09 13.63 27.37
N ASP A 69 2.88 12.73 26.76
CA ASP A 69 4.34 12.79 26.82
C ASP A 69 5.00 13.24 25.52
N VAL A 70 4.35 13.10 24.36
CA VAL A 70 4.90 13.53 23.06
C VAL A 70 4.62 15.01 22.84
N HIS A 71 5.66 15.76 22.47
CA HIS A 71 5.54 17.19 22.15
C HIS A 71 4.57 17.39 20.98
N PRO A 72 3.63 18.35 21.03
CA PRO A 72 2.55 18.51 20.03
C PRO A 72 3.02 18.83 18.60
N GLU A 73 4.27 19.29 18.44
CA GLU A 73 4.92 19.50 17.13
C GLU A 73 5.64 18.26 16.56
N ILE A 74 5.61 17.12 17.25
CA ILE A 74 6.15 15.85 16.74
C ILE A 74 5.01 15.11 16.03
N ASP A 75 5.23 14.77 14.77
CA ASP A 75 4.28 13.96 14.01
C ASP A 75 4.31 12.50 14.45
N LEU A 76 3.14 11.87 14.60
CA LEU A 76 3.02 10.45 14.94
C LEU A 76 2.62 9.61 13.73
N VAL A 77 3.42 8.60 13.43
CA VAL A 77 3.13 7.69 12.31
C VAL A 77 1.90 6.84 12.58
N TRP A 78 1.04 6.69 11.58
CA TRP A 78 -0.09 5.77 11.62
C TRP A 78 -0.39 5.14 10.25
N THR A 79 -0.61 3.83 10.22
CA THR A 79 -0.88 3.09 8.98
C THR A 79 -2.37 2.83 8.74
N GLY A 80 -3.24 3.30 9.63
CA GLY A 80 -4.68 3.04 9.59
C GLY A 80 -5.13 1.87 10.46
N ASN A 81 -6.33 1.37 10.16
CA ASN A 81 -7.02 0.30 10.90
C ASN A 81 -6.14 -0.94 11.17
N ILE A 82 -5.29 -1.30 10.20
CA ILE A 82 -4.36 -2.43 10.25
C ILE A 82 -3.00 -2.01 9.66
N VAL A 83 -1.94 -2.78 9.92
CA VAL A 83 -0.58 -2.49 9.40
C VAL A 83 -0.53 -2.36 7.87
N LYS A 84 -1.21 -3.26 7.15
CA LYS A 84 -1.25 -3.29 5.68
C LYS A 84 -2.68 -3.06 5.17
N GLY A 85 -3.25 -1.91 5.50
CA GLY A 85 -4.60 -1.51 5.10
C GLY A 85 -4.57 -0.38 4.07
N GLN A 86 -5.40 -0.49 3.05
CA GLN A 86 -5.67 0.60 2.12
C GLN A 86 -6.55 1.67 2.81
N TRP A 87 -7.71 1.23 3.29
CA TRP A 87 -8.77 2.09 3.84
C TRP A 87 -8.43 2.73 5.20
N LYS A 88 -8.66 4.04 5.30
CA LYS A 88 -8.59 4.90 6.49
C LYS A 88 -9.77 5.85 6.45
N THR A 89 -10.90 5.36 6.97
CA THR A 89 -12.13 6.14 7.12
C THR A 89 -11.95 7.28 8.13
N GLN A 90 -12.82 8.28 8.07
CA GLN A 90 -12.84 9.39 9.02
C GLN A 90 -12.90 8.90 10.47
N LYS A 91 -13.74 7.89 10.75
CA LYS A 91 -13.86 7.26 12.08
C LYS A 91 -12.56 6.65 12.58
N HIS A 92 -11.73 6.09 11.70
CA HIS A 92 -10.43 5.57 12.10
C HIS A 92 -9.46 6.71 12.45
N VAL A 93 -9.52 7.82 11.71
CA VAL A 93 -8.70 9.01 11.97
C VAL A 93 -9.11 9.65 13.31
N GLU A 94 -10.40 9.84 13.54
CA GLU A 94 -10.96 10.33 14.81
C GLU A 94 -10.50 9.47 15.99
N TRP A 95 -10.57 8.14 15.86
CA TRP A 95 -10.08 7.22 16.90
C TRP A 95 -8.61 7.45 17.24
N PHE A 96 -7.76 7.69 16.23
CA PHE A 96 -6.33 7.94 16.45
C PHE A 96 -6.10 9.30 17.11
N ILE A 97 -6.77 10.34 16.62
CA ILE A 97 -6.70 11.70 17.19
C ILE A 97 -7.21 11.70 18.63
N ASP A 98 -8.29 11.00 18.93
CA ASP A 98 -8.86 10.96 20.27
C ASP A 98 -7.92 10.33 21.30
N LEU A 99 -7.17 9.31 20.90
CA LEU A 99 -6.19 8.66 21.75
C LEU A 99 -4.91 9.47 21.90
N THR A 100 -4.37 9.98 20.80
CA THR A 100 -3.02 10.55 20.77
C THR A 100 -2.98 12.06 20.86
N LYS A 101 -4.10 12.75 20.60
CA LYS A 101 -4.19 14.21 20.43
C LYS A 101 -3.31 14.78 19.31
N HIS A 102 -2.85 13.93 18.40
CA HIS A 102 -2.09 14.31 17.22
C HIS A 102 -2.89 13.95 15.96
N LYS A 103 -2.80 14.80 14.93
CA LYS A 103 -3.18 14.38 13.57
C LYS A 103 -2.21 13.28 13.12
N PRO A 104 -2.69 12.22 12.44
CA PRO A 104 -1.81 11.16 12.01
C PRO A 104 -0.92 11.59 10.85
N MET A 105 0.35 11.20 10.91
CA MET A 105 1.24 11.15 9.75
C MET A 105 1.06 9.78 9.09
N ILE A 106 0.40 9.75 7.92
CA ILE A 106 0.04 8.49 7.28
C ILE A 106 1.29 7.77 6.78
N TYR A 107 1.39 6.47 7.08
CA TYR A 107 2.36 5.57 6.46
C TYR A 107 1.64 4.46 5.68
N GLN A 108 1.52 4.62 4.37
CA GLN A 108 0.77 3.74 3.50
C GLN A 108 1.60 2.51 3.08
N ASN A 109 1.40 1.39 3.78
CA ASN A 109 2.08 0.12 3.54
C ASN A 109 1.48 -0.75 2.41
N ALA A 110 0.24 -0.50 2.02
CA ALA A 110 -0.53 -1.38 1.12
C ALA A 110 -1.18 -0.57 0.01
N THR A 111 -0.72 -0.75 -1.23
CA THR A 111 -1.17 0.09 -2.35
C THR A 111 -1.54 -0.73 -3.58
N GLY A 112 -0.90 -1.88 -3.77
CA GLY A 112 -1.21 -2.79 -4.87
C GLY A 112 -2.58 -3.47 -4.74
N GLN A 113 -3.30 -3.53 -5.85
CA GLN A 113 -4.63 -4.15 -5.96
C GLN A 113 -4.54 -5.68 -6.03
N HIS A 114 -3.39 -6.22 -6.45
CA HIS A 114 -3.19 -7.63 -6.71
C HIS A 114 -2.50 -8.33 -5.54
N HIS A 115 -3.20 -8.42 -4.40
CA HIS A 115 -2.61 -8.87 -3.11
C HIS A 115 -1.38 -8.04 -2.74
N LEU A 116 -1.52 -6.72 -2.62
CA LEU A 116 -0.42 -5.78 -2.33
C LEU A 116 0.61 -5.61 -3.46
N LEU A 117 0.42 -6.27 -4.60
CA LEU A 117 1.26 -6.09 -5.78
C LEU A 117 0.63 -5.06 -6.72
N SER A 118 1.47 -4.24 -7.34
CA SER A 118 1.06 -3.22 -8.32
C SER A 118 1.45 -3.65 -9.73
N TYR A 119 0.51 -3.62 -10.66
CA TYR A 119 0.77 -3.74 -12.10
C TYR A 119 0.86 -2.36 -12.76
N ILE A 120 1.39 -2.31 -13.99
CA ILE A 120 1.64 -1.06 -14.72
C ILE A 120 0.33 -0.34 -15.08
N ASN A 121 -0.76 -1.09 -15.22
CA ASN A 121 -2.07 -0.62 -15.65
C ASN A 121 -3.06 -0.46 -14.50
N ASP A 122 -2.61 -0.55 -13.25
CA ASP A 122 -3.49 -0.43 -12.09
C ASP A 122 -4.05 0.98 -12.02
N ARG A 123 -5.31 1.11 -12.46
CA ARG A 123 -6.14 2.27 -12.22
C ARG A 123 -6.42 2.27 -10.73
N THR A 124 -5.92 3.26 -9.99
CA THR A 124 -6.16 3.34 -8.54
C THR A 124 -7.22 4.43 -8.23
N PRO A 125 -8.50 4.23 -8.59
CA PRO A 125 -9.54 5.22 -8.26
C PRO A 125 -9.65 5.41 -6.73
N GLY A 126 -9.20 4.41 -5.98
CA GLY A 126 -9.38 4.34 -4.54
C GLY A 126 -8.54 5.28 -3.69
N PHE A 127 -7.68 6.19 -4.18
CA PHE A 127 -6.98 7.08 -3.23
C PHE A 127 -7.94 7.99 -2.47
N LEU A 128 -9.02 8.48 -3.09
CA LEU A 128 -10.08 9.17 -2.36
C LEU A 128 -11.02 8.18 -1.68
N ASP A 129 -11.42 7.09 -2.36
CA ASP A 129 -12.37 6.14 -1.78
C ASP A 129 -11.83 5.49 -0.50
N TRP A 130 -10.52 5.19 -0.45
CA TRP A 130 -9.85 4.67 0.74
C TRP A 130 -10.03 5.57 1.96
N HIS A 131 -10.40 6.83 1.74
CA HIS A 131 -10.61 7.87 2.75
C HIS A 131 -12.06 8.39 2.72
N ASP A 132 -13.02 7.49 2.51
CA ASP A 132 -14.48 7.76 2.45
C ASP A 132 -14.89 8.73 1.32
N GLY A 133 -14.05 8.90 0.30
CA GLY A 133 -14.30 9.85 -0.80
C GLY A 133 -14.19 11.31 -0.37
N HIS A 134 -13.61 11.60 0.80
CA HIS A 134 -13.58 12.93 1.40
C HIS A 134 -12.28 13.69 1.06
N PRO A 135 -12.33 14.83 0.33
CA PRO A 135 -11.13 15.60 0.00
C PRO A 135 -10.39 16.16 1.23
N GLY A 136 -11.10 16.50 2.30
CA GLY A 136 -10.50 17.08 3.51
C GLY A 136 -9.60 16.09 4.27
N PHE A 137 -9.61 14.80 3.92
CA PHE A 137 -8.66 13.85 4.51
C PHE A 137 -7.21 14.32 4.35
N PHE A 138 -6.81 14.76 3.15
CA PHE A 138 -5.42 15.14 2.88
C PHE A 138 -5.06 16.54 3.41
N ASP A 139 -6.02 17.48 3.38
CA ASP A 139 -5.77 18.89 3.71
C ASP A 139 -6.06 19.24 5.18
N GLU A 140 -6.99 18.52 5.82
CA GLU A 140 -7.53 18.88 7.13
C GLU A 140 -7.31 17.82 8.21
N GLU A 141 -7.36 16.53 7.87
CA GLU A 141 -7.40 15.47 8.89
C GLU A 141 -6.04 14.88 9.26
N ILE A 142 -5.08 14.87 8.33
CA ILE A 142 -3.74 14.30 8.52
C ILE A 142 -2.66 15.39 8.65
N SER A 143 -1.50 15.06 9.21
CA SER A 143 -0.34 15.98 9.23
C SER A 143 0.62 15.77 8.06
N GLY A 144 0.52 14.61 7.41
CA GLY A 144 1.25 14.33 6.18
C GLY A 144 1.03 12.90 5.71
N PHE A 145 1.64 12.56 4.57
CA PHE A 145 1.50 11.25 3.94
C PHE A 145 2.84 10.73 3.44
N MET A 146 3.15 9.49 3.81
CA MET A 146 4.29 8.73 3.33
C MET A 146 3.81 7.41 2.73
N HIS A 147 4.36 7.04 1.57
CA HIS A 147 4.13 5.73 0.98
C HIS A 147 5.37 4.84 1.21
N ASN A 148 5.16 3.65 1.77
CA ASN A 148 6.19 2.62 1.82
C ASN A 148 6.38 2.02 0.42
N ALA A 149 7.29 2.63 -0.34
CA ALA A 149 7.53 2.31 -1.74
C ALA A 149 8.73 1.38 -1.93
N ASP A 150 8.63 0.50 -2.93
CA ASP A 150 9.77 -0.22 -3.50
C ASP A 150 9.87 0.19 -4.97
N VAL A 151 10.76 1.14 -5.27
CA VAL A 151 11.00 1.61 -6.64
C VAL A 151 12.13 0.75 -7.24
N PRO A 152 11.92 0.12 -8.41
CA PRO A 152 10.96 0.51 -9.45
C PRO A 152 9.55 -0.12 -9.38
N THR A 153 9.33 -1.12 -8.54
CA THR A 153 8.11 -1.95 -8.50
C THR A 153 6.81 -1.17 -8.34
N THR A 154 6.80 -0.12 -7.50
CA THR A 154 5.60 0.69 -7.20
C THR A 154 5.64 2.08 -7.85
N ALA A 155 6.49 2.29 -8.86
CA ALA A 155 6.70 3.60 -9.48
C ALA A 155 5.41 4.19 -10.07
N ILE A 156 4.60 3.39 -10.75
CA ILE A 156 3.32 3.81 -11.32
C ILE A 156 2.36 4.29 -10.21
N THR A 157 2.19 3.48 -9.17
CA THR A 157 1.31 3.81 -8.03
C THR A 157 1.80 5.05 -7.29
N THR A 158 3.12 5.23 -7.19
CA THR A 158 3.73 6.41 -6.57
C THR A 158 3.44 7.69 -7.36
N ILE A 159 3.52 7.64 -8.69
CA ILE A 159 3.19 8.79 -9.55
C ILE A 159 1.68 9.10 -9.47
N GLN A 160 0.83 8.07 -9.46
CA GLN A 160 -0.61 8.28 -9.30
C GLN A 160 -0.96 8.93 -7.94
N MET A 161 -0.30 8.51 -6.84
CA MET A 161 -0.46 9.18 -5.55
C MET A 161 -0.01 10.64 -5.59
N ALA A 162 1.14 10.92 -6.22
CA ALA A 162 1.63 12.29 -6.35
C ALA A 162 0.63 13.18 -7.11
N ASP A 163 0.00 12.65 -8.17
CA ASP A 163 -1.05 13.32 -8.92
C ASP A 163 -2.29 13.58 -8.05
N CYS A 164 -2.70 12.58 -7.24
CA CYS A 164 -3.79 12.71 -6.28
C CYS A 164 -3.51 13.76 -5.21
N PHE A 165 -2.34 13.71 -4.56
CA PHE A 165 -2.03 14.59 -3.42
C PHE A 165 -1.72 16.03 -3.86
N TRP A 166 -1.26 16.23 -5.09
CA TRP A 166 -1.05 17.57 -5.62
C TRP A 166 -2.37 18.30 -5.88
N ASN A 167 -3.40 17.59 -6.35
CA ASN A 167 -4.72 18.17 -6.58
C ASN A 167 -5.84 17.13 -6.45
N PRO A 168 -6.29 16.84 -5.20
CA PRO A 168 -7.31 15.83 -4.93
C PRO A 168 -8.62 16.09 -5.67
N ALA A 169 -9.00 17.37 -5.83
CA ALA A 169 -10.22 17.77 -6.53
C ALA A 169 -10.22 17.41 -8.03
N THR A 170 -9.05 17.16 -8.63
CA THR A 170 -8.96 16.71 -10.03
C THR A 170 -8.79 15.19 -10.17
N TYR A 171 -8.52 14.51 -9.05
CA TYR A 171 -8.38 13.06 -8.92
C TYR A 171 -9.73 12.42 -8.53
N ILE A 172 -10.83 12.78 -9.21
CA ILE A 172 -12.17 12.26 -8.88
C ILE A 172 -12.34 10.83 -9.45
N PRO A 173 -12.86 9.87 -8.67
CA PRO A 173 -13.20 8.53 -9.17
C PRO A 173 -14.24 8.61 -10.30
N ALA A 174 -14.21 7.63 -11.21
CA ALA A 174 -15.07 7.62 -12.40
C ALA A 174 -16.54 7.90 -12.06
N THR A 175 -17.10 8.96 -12.65
CA THR A 175 -18.55 9.19 -12.60
C THR A 175 -19.28 8.12 -13.42
N GLU A 176 -20.59 7.94 -13.19
CA GLU A 176 -21.45 7.06 -14.00
C GLU A 176 -21.39 7.36 -15.52
N ASP A 177 -20.85 8.52 -15.91
CA ASP A 177 -20.65 8.97 -17.30
C ASP A 177 -19.35 8.45 -17.96
N GLY A 178 -18.55 7.64 -17.27
CA GLY A 178 -17.41 6.92 -17.88
C GLY A 178 -16.09 7.71 -17.98
N ASP A 179 -15.92 8.82 -17.25
CA ASP A 179 -14.63 9.55 -17.16
C ASP A 179 -13.74 8.93 -16.07
N ASP A 180 -13.03 7.84 -16.39
CA ASP A 180 -12.08 7.19 -15.48
C ASP A 180 -10.75 7.98 -15.40
N ARG A 181 -10.71 9.00 -14.55
CA ARG A 181 -9.47 9.79 -14.35
C ARG A 181 -8.37 9.02 -13.62
N GLY A 182 -8.71 7.92 -12.94
CA GLY A 182 -7.74 6.93 -12.49
C GLY A 182 -6.96 6.35 -13.68
N GLU A 183 -7.65 6.07 -14.79
CA GLU A 183 -7.05 5.73 -16.09
C GLU A 183 -6.17 6.87 -16.64
N ALA A 184 -6.62 8.12 -16.59
CA ALA A 184 -5.82 9.24 -17.09
C ALA A 184 -4.48 9.40 -16.33
N ALA A 185 -4.49 9.25 -15.00
CA ALA A 185 -3.28 9.31 -14.18
C ALA A 185 -2.31 8.16 -14.48
N VAL A 186 -2.80 6.91 -14.55
CA VAL A 186 -1.97 5.75 -14.88
C VAL A 186 -1.45 5.82 -16.33
N ARG A 187 -2.23 6.34 -17.29
CA ARG A 187 -1.77 6.57 -18.66
C ARG A 187 -0.63 7.59 -18.71
N ARG A 188 -0.72 8.70 -17.98
CA ARG A 188 0.38 9.68 -17.85
C ARG A 188 1.62 9.05 -17.23
N ALA A 189 1.46 8.32 -16.13
CA ALA A 189 2.56 7.64 -15.44
C ALA A 189 3.23 6.59 -16.34
N SER A 190 2.43 5.79 -17.05
CA SER A 190 2.89 4.77 -18.01
C SER A 190 3.62 5.41 -19.18
N ALA A 191 3.09 6.51 -19.72
CA ALA A 191 3.73 7.27 -20.79
C ALA A 191 5.12 7.81 -20.39
N LEU A 192 5.25 8.32 -19.16
CA LEU A 192 6.51 8.84 -18.62
C LEU A 192 7.56 7.75 -18.39
N LEU A 193 7.16 6.61 -17.80
CA LEU A 193 8.10 5.57 -17.37
C LEU A 193 8.37 4.52 -18.46
N TYR A 194 7.38 4.21 -19.29
CA TYR A 194 7.40 3.09 -20.22
C TYR A 194 7.10 3.47 -21.68
N GLY A 195 6.60 4.68 -21.93
CA GLY A 195 6.26 5.18 -23.26
C GLY A 195 4.76 5.19 -23.52
N LYS A 196 4.30 6.08 -24.41
CA LYS A 196 2.90 6.46 -24.59
C LYS A 196 1.94 5.29 -24.86
N GLU A 197 2.36 4.29 -25.63
CA GLU A 197 1.52 3.15 -26.02
C GLU A 197 1.53 2.01 -24.98
N MET A 198 2.42 2.05 -23.97
CA MET A 198 2.62 0.94 -23.04
C MET A 198 1.33 0.55 -22.31
N PHE A 199 0.53 1.54 -21.92
CA PHE A 199 -0.73 1.30 -21.24
C PHE A 199 -1.65 0.40 -22.10
N ASP A 200 -1.92 0.79 -23.34
CA ASP A 200 -2.82 0.04 -24.21
C ASP A 200 -2.24 -1.32 -24.60
N ILE A 201 -0.92 -1.42 -24.76
CA ILE A 201 -0.23 -2.69 -25.02
C ILE A 201 -0.45 -3.70 -23.89
N LEU A 202 -0.37 -3.26 -22.63
CA LEU A 202 -0.47 -4.13 -21.45
C LEU A 202 -1.88 -4.29 -20.89
N GLU A 203 -2.86 -3.51 -21.37
CA GLU A 203 -4.25 -3.60 -20.93
C GLU A 203 -4.83 -5.04 -21.03
N PRO A 204 -4.60 -5.82 -22.09
CA PRO A 204 -5.04 -7.22 -22.14
C PRO A 204 -4.40 -8.09 -21.06
N ALA A 205 -3.11 -7.88 -20.77
CA ALA A 205 -2.41 -8.62 -19.71
C ALA A 205 -2.96 -8.28 -18.33
N TRP A 206 -3.22 -7.01 -18.05
CA TRP A 206 -3.83 -6.59 -16.80
C TRP A 206 -5.19 -7.25 -16.60
N LYS A 207 -6.11 -7.16 -17.57
CA LYS A 207 -7.44 -7.81 -17.51
C LYS A 207 -7.33 -9.31 -17.26
N ALA A 208 -6.42 -9.98 -17.96
CA ALA A 208 -6.20 -11.41 -17.80
C ALA A 208 -5.65 -11.75 -16.42
N MET A 209 -4.68 -11.00 -15.90
CA MET A 209 -4.06 -11.25 -14.61
C MET A 209 -4.96 -10.88 -13.43
N SER A 210 -5.86 -9.91 -13.55
CA SER A 210 -6.89 -9.63 -12.54
C SER A 210 -7.79 -10.85 -12.31
N TYR A 211 -8.04 -11.68 -13.33
CA TYR A 211 -8.79 -12.93 -13.15
C TYR A 211 -8.03 -13.94 -12.27
N PHE A 212 -6.70 -13.92 -12.30
CA PHE A 212 -5.86 -14.79 -11.49
C PHE A 212 -5.77 -14.34 -10.02
N ASP A 213 -6.28 -13.17 -9.65
CA ASP A 213 -6.25 -12.70 -8.25
C ASP A 213 -6.99 -13.62 -7.28
N LYS A 214 -7.92 -14.45 -7.75
CA LYS A 214 -8.50 -15.48 -6.86
C LYS A 214 -7.46 -16.49 -6.37
N PHE A 215 -6.38 -16.71 -7.11
CA PHE A 215 -5.25 -17.56 -6.75
C PHE A 215 -4.15 -16.74 -6.09
N LYS A 216 -4.36 -16.39 -4.82
CA LYS A 216 -3.46 -15.52 -4.05
C LYS A 216 -1.98 -15.94 -4.18
N TYR A 217 -1.17 -15.09 -4.79
CA TYR A 217 0.26 -15.33 -5.08
C TYR A 217 0.54 -16.68 -5.79
N GLY A 218 -0.37 -17.11 -6.68
CA GLY A 218 -0.25 -18.37 -7.40
C GLY A 218 -0.57 -19.60 -6.55
N ALA A 219 -1.21 -19.43 -5.39
CA ALA A 219 -1.72 -20.53 -4.60
C ALA A 219 -2.82 -21.27 -5.37
N TYR A 220 -2.59 -22.57 -5.60
CA TYR A 220 -3.55 -23.43 -6.28
C TYR A 220 -4.80 -23.65 -5.41
N ASP A 221 -5.96 -23.60 -6.04
CA ASP A 221 -7.22 -24.13 -5.52
C ASP A 221 -7.88 -25.07 -6.55
N ASN A 222 -8.85 -25.87 -6.12
CA ASN A 222 -9.48 -26.88 -6.98
C ASN A 222 -10.32 -26.31 -8.13
N SER A 223 -10.76 -25.05 -8.06
CA SER A 223 -11.46 -24.40 -9.18
C SER A 223 -10.56 -24.26 -10.41
N ALA A 224 -9.23 -24.18 -10.23
CA ALA A 224 -8.29 -24.14 -11.34
C ALA A 224 -8.37 -25.37 -12.25
N LEU A 225 -8.75 -26.53 -11.71
CA LEU A 225 -8.91 -27.76 -12.50
C LEU A 225 -10.13 -27.66 -13.43
N ALA A 226 -11.24 -27.12 -12.93
CA ALA A 226 -12.49 -26.95 -13.68
C ALA A 226 -12.38 -25.90 -14.80
N GLU A 227 -11.46 -24.95 -14.65
CA GLU A 227 -11.31 -23.81 -15.56
C GLU A 227 -9.98 -23.83 -16.33
N LEU A 228 -9.25 -24.95 -16.35
CA LEU A 228 -7.89 -25.02 -16.89
C LEU A 228 -7.76 -24.37 -18.27
N ASP A 229 -8.64 -24.72 -19.21
CA ASP A 229 -8.58 -24.23 -20.59
C ASP A 229 -8.76 -22.70 -20.66
N LYS A 230 -9.60 -22.14 -19.78
CA LYS A 230 -9.79 -20.68 -19.64
C LYS A 230 -8.53 -20.03 -19.07
N LEU A 231 -7.94 -20.62 -18.03
CA LEU A 231 -6.72 -20.10 -17.41
C LEU A 231 -5.56 -20.08 -18.41
N GLU A 232 -5.42 -21.11 -19.24
CA GLU A 232 -4.42 -21.15 -20.31
C GLU A 232 -4.64 -20.06 -21.36
N ALA A 233 -5.90 -19.85 -21.79
CA ALA A 233 -6.23 -18.79 -22.74
C ALA A 233 -5.93 -17.39 -22.19
N LEU A 234 -6.26 -17.14 -20.92
CA LEU A 234 -5.95 -15.88 -20.24
C LEU A 234 -4.45 -15.68 -20.08
N TRP A 235 -3.72 -16.71 -19.66
CA TRP A 235 -2.26 -16.67 -19.55
C TRP A 235 -1.61 -16.34 -20.89
N LYS A 236 -2.05 -16.99 -21.98
CA LYS A 236 -1.55 -16.71 -23.33
C LYS A 236 -1.81 -15.27 -23.76
N THR A 237 -3.01 -14.75 -23.48
CA THR A 237 -3.36 -13.34 -23.74
C THR A 237 -2.39 -12.39 -23.03
N ALA A 238 -2.06 -12.69 -21.77
CA ALA A 238 -1.13 -11.88 -20.98
C ALA A 238 0.32 -12.00 -21.46
N ASP A 239 0.77 -13.21 -21.82
CA ASP A 239 2.09 -13.44 -22.39
C ASP A 239 2.28 -12.67 -23.70
N GLU A 240 1.32 -12.76 -24.63
CA GLU A 240 1.37 -12.03 -25.90
C GLU A 240 1.44 -10.51 -25.71
N ALA A 241 0.64 -9.96 -24.79
CA ALA A 241 0.69 -8.53 -24.45
C ALA A 241 2.03 -8.14 -23.80
N TRP A 242 2.59 -8.99 -22.93
CA TRP A 242 3.90 -8.77 -22.33
C TRP A 242 5.03 -8.81 -23.37
N GLN A 243 5.01 -9.76 -24.32
CA GLN A 243 6.02 -9.80 -25.38
C GLN A 243 5.97 -8.53 -26.24
N LYS A 244 4.77 -8.06 -26.61
CA LYS A 244 4.61 -6.78 -27.32
C LYS A 244 5.17 -5.60 -26.51
N ALA A 245 4.99 -5.59 -25.19
CA ALA A 245 5.55 -4.56 -24.32
C ALA A 245 7.09 -4.58 -24.30
N VAL A 246 7.68 -5.78 -24.27
CA VAL A 246 9.14 -5.97 -24.35
C VAL A 246 9.68 -5.52 -25.69
N GLU A 247 8.99 -5.82 -26.79
CA GLU A 247 9.36 -5.36 -28.14
C GLU A 247 9.26 -3.84 -28.27
N TYR A 248 8.17 -3.25 -27.76
CA TYR A 248 7.91 -1.81 -27.83
C TYR A 248 8.94 -1.00 -27.02
N ASN A 249 9.25 -1.42 -25.80
CA ASN A 249 10.25 -0.73 -24.96
C ASN A 249 11.01 -1.72 -24.05
N PRO A 250 12.06 -2.38 -24.59
CA PRO A 250 12.80 -3.40 -23.85
C PRO A 250 13.56 -2.80 -22.65
N LYS A 251 14.03 -1.55 -22.79
CA LYS A 251 14.75 -0.84 -21.73
C LYS A 251 13.86 -0.51 -20.55
N ALA A 252 12.61 -0.07 -20.79
CA ALA A 252 11.69 0.24 -19.71
C ALA A 252 11.23 -1.04 -19.00
N THR A 253 10.83 -2.06 -19.75
CA THR A 253 10.38 -3.35 -19.18
C THR A 253 11.49 -4.10 -18.42
N SER A 254 12.77 -3.89 -18.76
CA SER A 254 13.89 -4.43 -17.99
C SER A 254 14.22 -3.63 -16.72
N ARG A 255 13.96 -2.33 -16.70
CA ARG A 255 14.31 -1.42 -15.58
C ARG A 255 13.20 -1.27 -14.57
N TYR A 256 11.96 -1.36 -15.02
CA TYR A 256 10.78 -1.31 -14.18
C TYR A 256 9.92 -2.57 -14.39
N PRO A 257 10.45 -3.77 -14.11
CA PRO A 257 9.63 -4.96 -14.15
C PRO A 257 8.62 -4.86 -13.00
N ALA A 258 7.43 -4.32 -13.28
CA ALA A 258 6.35 -4.30 -12.30
C ALA A 258 5.95 -5.74 -11.93
N SER A 259 5.11 -5.87 -10.90
CA SER A 259 4.67 -7.18 -10.44
C SER A 259 3.90 -7.99 -11.49
N LEU A 260 3.47 -7.35 -12.60
CA LEU A 260 2.76 -7.98 -13.70
C LEU A 260 3.56 -9.13 -14.33
N ARG A 261 4.86 -8.94 -14.60
CA ARG A 261 5.70 -10.01 -15.17
C ARG A 261 5.72 -11.23 -14.26
N ARG A 262 5.84 -11.00 -12.96
CA ARG A 262 5.84 -12.05 -11.94
C ARG A 262 4.48 -12.77 -11.88
N ALA A 263 3.39 -12.01 -12.00
CA ALA A 263 2.06 -12.60 -12.08
C ALA A 263 1.94 -13.57 -13.25
N ILE A 264 2.37 -13.16 -14.45
CA ILE A 264 2.31 -13.96 -15.68
C ILE A 264 3.17 -15.24 -15.57
N TYR A 265 4.47 -15.08 -15.28
CA TYR A 265 5.43 -16.19 -15.45
C TYR A 265 5.69 -17.01 -14.19
N GLU A 266 5.32 -16.52 -13.01
CA GLU A 266 5.47 -17.28 -11.76
C GLU A 266 4.11 -17.72 -11.24
N PHE A 267 3.20 -16.77 -10.96
CA PHE A 267 1.97 -17.09 -10.24
C PHE A 267 0.97 -17.86 -11.10
N SER A 268 0.57 -17.31 -12.25
CA SER A 268 -0.38 -18.01 -13.14
C SER A 268 0.21 -19.28 -13.73
N ALA A 269 1.51 -19.27 -14.06
CA ALA A 269 2.20 -20.45 -14.56
C ALA A 269 2.20 -21.60 -13.52
N ASN A 270 2.38 -21.29 -12.24
CA ASN A 270 2.30 -22.28 -11.16
C ASN A 270 0.89 -22.89 -11.05
N VAL A 271 -0.15 -22.06 -11.05
CA VAL A 271 -1.55 -22.51 -10.97
C VAL A 271 -1.88 -23.46 -12.12
N ILE A 272 -1.56 -23.07 -13.36
CA ILE A 272 -1.79 -23.88 -14.56
C ILE A 272 -1.00 -25.19 -14.50
N LYS A 273 0.27 -25.13 -14.11
CA LYS A 273 1.13 -26.32 -13.97
C LYS A 273 0.54 -27.31 -12.97
N THR A 274 0.14 -26.85 -11.79
CA THR A 274 -0.46 -27.71 -10.75
C THR A 274 -1.79 -28.30 -11.20
N ALA A 275 -2.64 -27.51 -11.87
CA ALA A 275 -3.91 -27.98 -12.42
C ALA A 275 -3.70 -29.10 -13.47
N LYS A 276 -2.75 -28.94 -14.40
CA LYS A 276 -2.38 -29.97 -15.37
C LYS A 276 -1.92 -31.27 -14.72
N GLN A 277 -1.05 -31.16 -13.71
CA GLN A 277 -0.55 -32.32 -12.97
C GLN A 277 -1.68 -33.10 -12.29
N LYS A 278 -2.64 -32.38 -11.68
CA LYS A 278 -3.81 -33.00 -11.05
C LYS A 278 -4.77 -33.62 -12.08
N LYS A 279 -5.04 -32.94 -13.19
CA LYS A 279 -5.86 -33.50 -14.30
C LYS A 279 -5.29 -34.82 -14.81
N ALA A 280 -3.96 -34.87 -15.01
CA ALA A 280 -3.27 -36.08 -15.45
C ALA A 280 -3.29 -37.20 -14.40
N ALA A 281 -3.23 -36.86 -13.10
CA ALA A 281 -3.31 -37.84 -12.02
C ALA A 281 -4.72 -38.44 -11.87
N SER A 282 -5.77 -37.66 -12.11
CA SER A 282 -7.17 -38.14 -12.08
C SER A 282 -7.57 -38.98 -13.30
N ALA A 283 -6.75 -38.99 -14.35
CA ALA A 283 -6.96 -39.80 -15.56
C ALA A 283 -6.22 -41.15 -15.53
N LYS A 284 -5.47 -41.43 -14.46
CA LYS A 284 -4.79 -42.70 -14.19
C LYS A 284 -5.56 -43.50 -13.15
#